data_AF-A0A9D6KKH2-F1
#
_entry.id   AF-A0A9D6KKH2-F1
#
_cell.length_a   1.000
_cell.length_b   1.000
_cell.length_c   1.000
_cell.angle_alpha   90.00
_cell.angle_beta   90.00
_cell.angle_gamma   90.00
#
_symmetry.space_group_name_H-M   'P 1'
#
loop_
_entity.id
_entity.type
_entity.pdbx_description
1 polymer ?
#
loop_
_entity_poly.entity_id
_entity_poly.type
_entity_poly.pdbx_seq_one_letter_code
_entity_poly.pdbx_strand_id
1 'polypeptide(L)'
;MRTREKLTIEEKVALALELIKRDRTLDEIRMYYRVSHTTAYKIRNAFLAGGRAALSSERERRAHDLEARVEALEELVTGGGEPPLMSRRAVMAR
;
A
#
# COMPACT_ATOMS: atom_id res chain seq x y z
N MET A 1 -22.92 -26.61 -0.38
CA MET A 1 -22.93 -25.13 -0.29
C MET A 1 -22.48 -24.57 -1.64
N ARG A 2 -23.28 -23.73 -2.31
CA ARG A 2 -22.85 -23.13 -3.59
C ARG A 2 -21.65 -22.22 -3.32
N THR A 3 -20.51 -22.51 -3.94
CA THR A 3 -19.31 -21.70 -3.90
C THR A 3 -19.66 -20.33 -4.46
N ARG A 4 -19.70 -19.31 -3.61
CA ARG A 4 -20.03 -17.97 -4.06
C ARG A 4 -18.91 -17.46 -4.96
N GLU A 5 -19.27 -16.89 -6.10
CA GLU A 5 -18.32 -16.20 -6.95
C GLU A 5 -17.69 -15.02 -6.21
N LYS A 6 -16.39 -14.81 -6.46
CA LYS A 6 -15.65 -13.67 -5.92
C LYS A 6 -16.26 -12.39 -6.48
N LEU A 7 -16.33 -11.34 -5.65
CA LEU A 7 -16.78 -10.03 -6.10
C LEU A 7 -15.95 -9.57 -7.31
N THR A 8 -16.62 -9.05 -8.34
CA THR A 8 -15.96 -8.38 -9.46
C THR A 8 -15.28 -7.09 -8.99
N ILE A 9 -14.50 -6.46 -9.86
CA ILE A 9 -13.86 -5.18 -9.53
C ILE A 9 -14.92 -4.09 -9.36
N GLU A 10 -15.92 -4.05 -10.24
CA GLU A 10 -17.03 -3.11 -10.23
C GLU A 10 -17.83 -3.24 -8.93
N GLU A 11 -18.11 -4.47 -8.50
CA GLU A 11 -18.82 -4.70 -7.24
C GLU A 11 -18.01 -4.25 -6.02
N LYS A 12 -16.68 -4.44 -6.03
CA LYS A 12 -15.80 -3.95 -4.96
C LYS A 12 -15.79 -2.43 -4.90
N VAL A 13 -15.78 -1.76 -6.05
CA VAL A 13 -15.83 -0.29 -6.14
C VAL A 13 -17.18 0.21 -5.61
N ALA A 14 -18.29 -0.39 -6.07
CA ALA A 14 -19.63 -0.03 -5.60
C ALA A 14 -19.76 -0.21 -4.07
N LEU A 15 -19.32 -1.36 -3.55
CA LEU A 15 -19.25 -1.62 -2.10
C LEU A 15 -18.46 -0.54 -1.36
N ALA A 16 -17.27 -0.19 -1.86
CA ALA A 16 -16.43 0.82 -1.21
C ALA A 16 -17.10 2.19 -1.15
N LEU A 17 -17.74 2.62 -2.25
CA LEU A 17 -18.45 3.89 -2.33
C LEU A 17 -19.62 3.95 -1.35
N GLU A 18 -20.41 2.89 -1.25
CA GLU A 18 -21.52 2.84 -0.30
C GLU A 18 -21.05 2.92 1.15
N LEU A 19 -19.97 2.21 1.50
CA LEU A 19 -19.36 2.28 2.84
C LEU A 19 -18.84 3.69 3.18
N ILE A 20 -18.45 4.47 2.18
CA ILE A 20 -17.97 5.85 2.35
C ILE A 20 -19.12 6.84 2.46
N LYS A 21 -20.15 6.70 1.61
CA LYS A 21 -21.33 7.57 1.61
C LYS A 21 -22.17 7.40 2.87
N ARG A 22 -22.19 6.19 3.44
CA ARG A 22 -22.95 5.85 4.66
C ARG A 22 -24.47 6.06 4.51
N ASP A 23 -24.99 5.93 3.30
CA ASP A 23 -26.43 6.00 3.01
C ASP A 23 -27.19 4.80 3.61
N ARG A 24 -26.49 3.67 3.79
CA ARG A 24 -27.00 2.43 4.40
C ARG A 24 -26.10 2.02 5.57
N THR A 25 -26.64 1.24 6.49
CA THR A 25 -25.85 0.68 7.59
C THR A 25 -24.82 -0.33 7.08
N LEU A 26 -23.74 -0.53 7.84
CA LEU A 26 -22.71 -1.50 7.50
C LEU A 26 -23.28 -2.92 7.34
N ASP A 27 -24.24 -3.30 8.18
CA ASP A 27 -24.82 -4.64 8.13
C ASP A 27 -25.71 -4.84 6.90
N GLU A 28 -26.50 -3.84 6.51
CA GLU A 28 -27.28 -3.89 5.26
C GLU A 28 -26.37 -4.05 4.03
N ILE A 29 -25.31 -3.26 3.97
CA ILE A 29 -24.33 -3.31 2.87
C ILE A 29 -23.66 -4.69 2.83
N ARG A 30 -23.20 -5.20 3.98
CA ARG A 30 -22.55 -6.50 4.08
C ARG A 30 -23.46 -7.65 3.70
N MET A 31 -24.74 -7.60 4.08
CA MET A 31 -25.72 -8.61 3.73
C MET A 31 -26.01 -8.60 2.23
N TYR A 32 -26.17 -7.41 1.64
CA TYR A 32 -26.38 -7.25 0.19
C TYR A 32 -25.23 -7.83 -0.63
N TYR A 33 -23.99 -7.42 -0.33
CA TYR A 33 -22.79 -7.95 -0.99
C TYR A 33 -22.32 -9.30 -0.43
N ARG A 34 -23.03 -9.87 0.55
CA ARG A 34 -22.77 -11.14 1.25
C ARG A 34 -21.34 -11.28 1.83
N VAL A 35 -20.72 -10.18 2.24
CA VAL A 35 -19.31 -10.15 2.72
C VAL A 35 -19.21 -10.09 4.25
N SER A 36 -18.10 -10.61 4.79
CA SER A 36 -17.76 -10.41 6.20
C SER A 36 -17.42 -8.94 6.49
N HIS A 37 -17.46 -8.54 7.77
CA HIS A 37 -17.00 -7.20 8.19
C HIS A 37 -15.57 -6.95 7.74
N THR A 38 -14.69 -7.92 7.97
CA THR A 38 -13.27 -7.85 7.61
C THR A 38 -13.08 -7.60 6.12
N THR A 39 -13.82 -8.29 5.26
CA THR A 39 -13.73 -8.09 3.80
C THR A 39 -14.23 -6.71 3.39
N ALA A 40 -15.35 -6.25 3.96
CA ALA A 40 -15.87 -4.90 3.70
C ALA A 40 -14.83 -3.83 4.06
N TYR A 41 -14.19 -3.95 5.23
CA TYR A 41 -13.14 -3.03 5.66
C TYR A 41 -11.90 -3.09 4.77
N LYS A 42 -11.44 -4.28 4.39
CA LYS A 42 -10.30 -4.45 3.47
C LYS A 42 -10.56 -3.74 2.13
N ILE A 43 -11.75 -3.92 1.56
CA ILE A 43 -12.10 -3.30 0.28
C ILE A 43 -12.16 -1.77 0.42
N ARG A 44 -12.82 -1.24 1.45
CA ARG A 44 -12.86 0.21 1.72
C ARG A 44 -11.45 0.80 1.85
N ASN A 45 -10.59 0.14 2.63
CA ASN A 45 -9.23 0.64 2.88
C ASN A 45 -8.37 0.61 1.62
N ALA A 46 -8.48 -0.45 0.80
CA ALA A 46 -7.80 -0.55 -0.48
C ALA A 46 -8.26 0.56 -1.45
N PHE A 47 -9.57 0.81 -1.52
CA PHE A 47 -10.14 1.88 -2.33
C PHE A 47 -9.61 3.26 -1.91
N LEU A 48 -9.64 3.56 -0.60
CA LEU A 48 -9.11 4.82 -0.07
C LEU A 48 -7.60 4.96 -0.26
N ALA A 49 -6.83 3.87 -0.16
CA ALA A 49 -5.40 3.89 -0.42
C ALA A 49 -5.10 4.22 -1.90
N GLY A 50 -5.83 3.60 -2.83
CA GLY A 50 -5.73 3.93 -4.25
C GLY A 50 -6.11 5.39 -4.54
N GLY A 51 -7.19 5.89 -3.93
CA GLY A 51 -7.59 7.29 -4.04
C GLY A 51 -6.53 8.26 -3.53
N ARG A 52 -5.93 7.98 -2.36
CA ARG A 52 -4.79 8.77 -1.84
C ARG A 52 -3.59 8.74 -2.77
N ALA A 53 -3.23 7.57 -3.29
CA ALA A 53 -2.12 7.44 -4.22
C ALA A 53 -2.36 8.24 -5.50
N ALA A 54 -3.58 8.20 -6.05
CA ALA A 54 -3.95 8.94 -7.26
C ALA A 54 -3.96 10.47 -7.04
N LEU A 55 -4.34 10.92 -5.84
CA LEU A 55 -4.42 12.35 -5.50
C LEU A 55 -3.11 12.94 -4.97
N SER A 56 -2.13 12.10 -4.63
CA SER A 56 -0.81 12.60 -4.21
C SER A 56 -0.15 13.41 -5.32
N SER A 57 0.63 14.43 -4.97
CA SER A 57 1.43 15.19 -5.92
C SER A 57 2.62 14.35 -6.42
N GLU A 58 3.18 14.71 -7.57
CA GLU A 58 4.39 14.05 -8.08
C GLU A 58 5.59 14.21 -7.13
N ARG A 59 5.61 15.29 -6.35
CA ARG A 59 6.61 15.51 -5.30
C ARG A 59 6.44 14.52 -4.14
N GLU A 60 5.22 14.32 -3.67
CA GLU A 60 4.93 13.37 -2.58
C GLU A 60 5.16 11.92 -3.02
N ARG A 61 4.82 11.57 -4.27
CA ARG A 61 5.15 10.25 -4.82
C ARG A 61 6.66 9.99 -4.85
N ARG A 62 7.44 10.97 -5.30
CA ARG A 62 8.92 10.86 -5.32
C ARG A 62 9.52 10.80 -3.94
N ALA A 63 8.98 11.55 -2.97
CA ALA A 63 9.42 11.49 -1.58
C ALA A 63 9.20 10.09 -0.98
N HIS A 64 8.02 9.51 -1.19
CA HIS A 64 7.70 8.16 -0.72
C HIS A 64 8.53 7.06 -1.41
N ASP A 65 8.81 7.19 -2.71
CA ASP A 65 9.73 6.27 -3.42
C ASP A 65 11.15 6.36 -2.85
N LEU A 66 11.64 7.58 -2.59
CA LEU A 66 12.94 7.80 -1.96
C LEU A 66 13.01 7.21 -0.55
N GLU A 67 11.99 7.38 0.28
CA GLU A 67 11.92 6.79 1.61
C GLU A 67 11.99 5.26 1.57
N ALA A 68 11.19 4.61 0.70
CA ALA A 68 11.22 3.15 0.54
C ALA A 68 12.58 2.65 0.04
N ARG A 69 13.25 3.40 -0.84
CA ARG A 69 14.60 3.07 -1.31
C ARG A 69 15.65 3.23 -0.22
N VAL A 70 15.52 4.24 0.64
CA VAL A 70 16.40 4.44 1.79
C VAL A 70 16.23 3.29 2.78
N GLU A 71 15.00 2.91 3.12
CA GLU A 71 14.72 1.78 4.02
C GLU A 71 15.34 0.47 3.49
N ALA A 72 15.14 0.17 2.20
CA ALA A 72 15.76 -1.00 1.57
C ALA A 72 17.31 -0.94 1.57
N LEU A 73 17.89 0.26 1.45
CA LEU A 73 19.34 0.45 1.54
C LEU A 73 19.83 0.28 2.99
N GLU A 74 19.10 0.79 3.97
CA GLU A 74 19.41 0.64 5.39
C GLU A 74 19.37 -0.84 5.80
N GLU A 75 18.40 -1.62 5.31
CA GLU A 75 18.36 -3.07 5.50
C GLU A 75 19.57 -3.78 4.89
N LEU A 76 20.04 -3.37 3.70
CA LEU A 76 21.24 -3.94 3.07
C LEU A 76 22.53 -3.57 3.82
N VAL A 77 22.63 -2.34 4.32
CA VAL A 77 23.80 -1.85 5.08
C VAL A 77 23.86 -2.48 6.47
N THR A 78 22.71 -2.71 7.10
CA THR A 78 22.64 -3.35 8.43
C THR A 78 22.63 -4.88 8.37
N GLY A 79 22.24 -5.47 7.23
CA GLY A 79 22.11 -6.92 7.01
C GLY A 79 23.39 -7.69 6.63
N GLY A 80 24.53 -7.03 6.46
CA GLY A 80 25.83 -7.70 6.33
C GLY A 80 26.57 -7.39 5.03
N GLY A 81 27.58 -6.55 5.16
CA GLY A 81 28.63 -6.35 4.16
C GLY A 81 29.56 -5.28 4.66
N GLU A 82 30.74 -5.67 5.14
CA GLU A 82 31.81 -4.71 5.43
C GLU A 82 31.97 -3.78 4.22
N PRO A 83 32.06 -2.46 4.44
CA PRO A 83 32.24 -1.53 3.34
C PRO A 83 33.51 -1.92 2.59
N PRO A 84 33.50 -1.93 1.24
CA PRO A 84 34.70 -2.25 0.49
C PRO A 84 35.77 -1.25 0.92
N LEU A 85 36.90 -1.78 1.39
CA LEU A 85 38.08 -0.99 1.74
C LEU A 85 38.43 -0.15 0.50
N MET A 86 37.98 1.11 0.52
CA MET A 86 38.47 2.12 -0.39
C MET A 86 39.97 2.21 -0.12
N SER A 87 40.75 1.60 -1.01
CA SER A 87 42.19 1.77 -1.06
C SER A 87 42.47 3.26 -1.01
N ARG A 88 42.90 3.72 0.17
CA ARG A 88 43.53 5.02 0.31
C ARG A 88 44.84 4.89 -0.46
N ARG A 89 44.79 5.16 -1.77
CA ARG A 89 45.91 5.81 -2.43
C ARG A 89 46.05 7.16 -1.77
N ALA A 90 46.76 7.14 -0.65
CA ALA A 90 47.35 8.32 -0.04
C ALA A 90 48.30 8.88 -1.09
N VAL A 91 47.76 9.87 -1.80
CA VAL A 91 48.46 11.07 -2.20
C VAL A 91 49.52 11.40 -1.14
N MET A 92 50.78 11.45 -1.61
CA MET A 92 51.95 12.09 -1.00
C MET A 92 52.54 11.48 0.29
N ALA A 93 53.72 10.86 0.15
CA ALA A 93 54.87 11.15 1.01
C ALA A 93 56.19 10.74 0.34
N ARG A 94 56.93 11.76 -0.11
CA ARG A 94 58.38 11.87 -0.41
C ARG A 94 58.96 11.15 -1.62
#